data_AF-A0A9Q0V853-F1
#
_entry.id   AF-A0A9Q0V853-F1
#
_cell.length_a   1.000
_cell.length_b   1.000
_cell.length_c   1.000
_cell.angle_alpha   90.00
_cell.angle_beta   90.00
_cell.angle_gamma   90.00
#
_symmetry.space_group_name_H-M   'P 1'
#
loop_
_entity.id
_entity.type
_entity.pdbx_description
1 polymer ?
#
loop_
_entity_poly.entity_id
_entity_poly.type
_entity_poly.pdbx_seq_one_letter_code
_entity_poly.pdbx_strand_id
1 'polypeptide(L)'
;MWYKVASPSEYLVITGVGISDIRLAKKGWILPGQSCSVFDVSPVNYTFEVQAMSAEKLPFVLPAVFTIGPRVDDEQSLFRYAKLISPHDKLSSHVKELVQGIIEGETRVLAASMTMEEIFKGTKDFKQEVFGKVQLELNQFGLLIYNANVKQLVDVPGP
;
A
#
# COMPACT_ATOMS: atom_id res chain seq x y z
N MET A 1 24.36 -25.41 -6.13
CA MET A 1 23.92 -24.31 -7.01
C MET A 1 22.70 -24.82 -7.76
N TRP A 2 21.61 -24.08 -7.78
CA TRP A 2 20.41 -24.47 -8.53
C TRP A 2 19.87 -23.25 -9.29
N TYR A 3 19.13 -23.51 -10.36
CA TYR A 3 18.51 -22.47 -11.18
C TYR A 3 17.07 -22.27 -10.72
N LYS A 4 16.67 -21.01 -10.53
CA LYS A 4 15.30 -20.66 -10.14
C LYS A 4 14.73 -19.65 -11.13
N VAL A 5 13.44 -19.82 -11.44
CA VAL A 5 12.67 -18.96 -12.33
C VAL A 5 11.42 -18.53 -11.56
N ALA A 6 11.12 -17.24 -11.55
CA ALA A 6 9.92 -16.68 -10.97
C ALA A 6 8.77 -16.69 -11.97
N SER A 7 7.53 -16.73 -11.47
CA SER A 7 6.33 -16.57 -12.29
C SER A 7 6.24 -15.16 -12.89
N PRO A 8 5.35 -14.92 -13.88
CA PRO A 8 5.23 -13.60 -14.52
C PRO A 8 4.98 -12.45 -13.53
N SER A 9 4.14 -12.69 -12.52
CA SER A 9 3.82 -11.74 -11.44
C SER A 9 4.80 -11.77 -10.26
N GLU A 10 5.88 -12.55 -10.33
CA GLU A 10 6.80 -12.73 -9.20
C GLU A 10 8.20 -12.23 -9.50
N TYR A 11 8.95 -11.87 -8.46
CA TYR A 11 10.38 -11.55 -8.54
C TYR A 11 11.18 -12.35 -7.52
N LEU A 12 12.37 -12.77 -7.91
CA LEU A 12 13.35 -13.36 -7.00
C LEU A 12 14.13 -12.24 -6.33
N VAL A 13 14.19 -12.27 -5.00
CA VAL A 13 15.10 -11.46 -4.18
C VAL A 13 16.23 -12.36 -3.77
N ILE A 14 17.44 -12.03 -4.20
CA ILE A 14 18.65 -12.80 -3.92
C ILE A 14 19.55 -11.95 -3.02
N THR A 15 20.01 -12.53 -1.91
CA THR A 15 20.93 -11.92 -0.95
C THR A 15 22.06 -12.90 -0.62
N GLY A 16 23.11 -12.45 0.07
CA GLY A 16 24.20 -13.31 0.53
C GLY A 16 25.50 -13.08 -0.21
N VAL A 17 26.37 -14.10 -0.27
CA VAL A 17 27.76 -13.95 -0.70
C VAL A 17 27.86 -13.34 -2.10
N GLY A 18 28.63 -12.24 -2.20
CA GLY A 18 28.84 -11.49 -3.45
C GLY A 18 27.73 -10.48 -3.80
N ILE A 19 26.73 -10.29 -2.93
CA ILE A 19 25.66 -9.30 -3.08
C ILE A 19 25.70 -8.37 -1.87
N SER A 20 25.82 -7.06 -2.10
CA SER A 20 25.98 -6.07 -1.03
C SER A 20 24.68 -5.73 -0.28
N ASP A 21 23.54 -5.81 -0.96
CA ASP A 21 22.24 -5.47 -0.39
C ASP A 21 21.19 -6.52 -0.81
N ILE A 22 20.45 -6.26 -1.89
CA ILE A 22 19.56 -7.22 -2.52
C ILE A 22 19.77 -7.23 -4.04
N ARG A 23 19.43 -8.33 -4.70
CA ARG A 23 19.41 -8.43 -6.16
C ARG A 23 18.04 -8.93 -6.60
N LEU A 24 17.38 -8.15 -7.45
CA LEU A 24 16.11 -8.53 -8.07
C LEU A 24 16.34 -9.24 -9.40
N ALA A 25 15.68 -10.37 -9.61
CA ALA A 25 15.78 -11.10 -10.87
C ALA A 25 14.49 -11.90 -11.18
N LYS A 26 14.14 -12.03 -12.46
CA LYS A 26 13.08 -12.98 -12.89
C LYS A 26 13.58 -14.43 -12.95
N LYS A 27 14.87 -14.62 -13.19
CA LYS A 27 15.52 -15.93 -13.25
C LYS A 27 17.01 -15.79 -12.94
N GLY A 28 17.58 -16.81 -12.31
CA GLY A 28 19.00 -16.75 -11.95
C GLY A 28 19.49 -18.02 -11.30
N TRP A 29 20.82 -18.14 -11.28
CA TRP A 29 21.50 -19.17 -10.51
C TRP A 29 21.69 -18.71 -9.07
N ILE A 30 21.34 -19.57 -8.12
CA ILE A 30 21.57 -19.34 -6.70
C ILE A 30 22.83 -20.11 -6.29
N LEU A 31 23.87 -19.37 -5.91
CA LEU A 31 25.16 -19.90 -5.48
C LEU A 31 25.11 -20.39 -4.02
N PRO A 32 26.00 -21.32 -3.60
CA PRO A 32 26.20 -21.63 -2.19
C PRO A 32 26.53 -20.36 -1.39
N GLY A 33 25.82 -20.13 -0.29
CA GLY A 33 25.93 -18.90 0.51
C GLY A 33 25.03 -17.75 0.06
N GLN A 34 24.19 -17.95 -0.96
CA GLN A 34 23.11 -17.03 -1.32
C GLN A 34 21.75 -17.54 -0.81
N SER A 35 20.94 -16.60 -0.31
CA SER A 35 19.56 -16.80 0.07
C SER A 35 18.65 -16.26 -1.03
N CYS A 36 17.54 -16.94 -1.29
CA CYS A 36 16.57 -16.50 -2.31
C CYS A 36 15.15 -16.57 -1.76
N SER A 37 14.48 -15.42 -1.72
CA SER A 37 13.03 -15.31 -1.48
C SER A 37 12.30 -14.89 -2.75
N VAL A 38 10.99 -15.09 -2.78
CA VAL A 38 10.11 -14.72 -3.90
C VAL A 38 9.01 -13.82 -3.35
N PHE A 39 8.63 -12.80 -4.11
CA PHE A 39 7.45 -12.00 -3.82
C PHE A 39 6.60 -11.77 -5.05
N ASP A 40 5.31 -11.58 -4.84
CA ASP A 40 4.33 -11.25 -5.86
C ASP A 40 4.18 -9.71 -5.99
N VAL A 41 4.07 -9.23 -7.22
CA VAL A 41 3.84 -7.81 -7.55
C VAL A 41 2.38 -7.48 -7.89
N SER A 42 1.49 -8.47 -7.81
CA SER A 42 0.08 -8.31 -8.12
C SER A 42 -0.59 -7.31 -7.17
N PRO A 43 -1.35 -6.33 -7.70
CA PRO A 43 -2.09 -5.40 -6.86
C PRO A 43 -3.15 -6.11 -6.00
N VAL A 44 -3.29 -5.66 -4.76
CA VAL A 44 -4.23 -6.21 -3.78
C VAL A 44 -5.30 -5.16 -3.48
N ASN A 45 -6.54 -5.62 -3.28
CA ASN A 45 -7.65 -4.77 -2.88
C ASN A 45 -7.71 -4.66 -1.35
N TYR A 46 -7.61 -3.43 -0.86
CA TYR A 46 -7.72 -3.06 0.54
C TYR A 46 -9.06 -2.36 0.76
N THR A 47 -9.97 -3.03 1.47
CA THR A 47 -11.24 -2.45 1.90
C THR A 47 -11.07 -1.89 3.31
N PHE A 48 -11.52 -0.67 3.52
CA PHE A 48 -11.46 -0.02 4.82
C PHE A 48 -12.68 0.84 5.09
N GLU A 49 -12.92 1.05 6.37
CA GLU A 49 -14.00 1.88 6.91
C GLU A 49 -13.35 2.88 7.87
N VAL A 50 -12.96 4.05 7.35
CA VAL A 50 -12.33 5.06 8.20
C VAL A 50 -13.40 5.73 9.05
N GLN A 51 -13.25 5.62 10.36
CA GLN A 51 -13.98 6.44 11.31
C GLN A 51 -13.26 7.78 11.48
N ALA A 52 -13.94 8.86 11.13
CA ALA A 52 -13.40 10.21 11.21
C ALA A 52 -14.41 11.18 11.83
N MET A 53 -13.93 12.37 12.20
CA MET A 53 -14.76 13.47 12.67
C MET A 53 -14.60 14.64 11.71
N SER A 54 -15.72 15.29 11.36
CA SER A 54 -15.69 16.53 10.58
C SER A 54 -15.14 17.70 11.41
N ALA A 55 -14.93 18.86 10.77
CA ALA A 55 -14.60 20.11 11.46
C ALA A 55 -15.66 20.51 12.50
N GLU A 56 -16.91 20.07 12.32
CA GLU A 56 -18.04 20.29 13.22
C GLU A 56 -18.14 19.24 14.34
N LYS A 57 -17.15 18.33 14.43
CA LYS A 57 -17.09 17.20 15.37
C LYS A 57 -18.22 16.19 15.20
N LEU A 58 -18.80 16.08 14.01
CA LEU A 58 -19.76 15.04 13.69
C LEU A 58 -19.01 13.77 13.28
N PRO A 59 -19.28 12.62 13.93
CA PRO A 59 -18.65 11.36 13.56
C PRO A 59 -19.27 10.80 12.27
N PHE A 60 -18.44 10.24 11.39
CA PHE A 60 -18.90 9.57 10.19
C PHE A 60 -18.00 8.41 9.79
N VAL A 61 -18.52 7.50 8.97
CA VAL A 61 -17.76 6.40 8.39
C VAL A 61 -17.59 6.61 6.89
N LEU A 62 -16.33 6.56 6.45
CA LEU A 62 -15.95 6.59 5.04
C LEU A 62 -15.56 5.17 4.58
N PRO A 63 -16.47 4.44 3.94
CA PRO A 63 -16.15 3.16 3.31
C PRO A 63 -15.44 3.39 1.98
N ALA A 64 -14.24 2.83 1.83
CA ALA A 64 -13.53 2.87 0.56
C ALA A 64 -12.70 1.63 0.29
N VAL A 65 -12.43 1.41 -1.00
CA VAL A 65 -11.69 0.26 -1.52
C VAL A 65 -10.56 0.78 -2.39
N PHE A 66 -9.34 0.43 -2.03
CA PHE A 66 -8.13 0.87 -2.73
C PHE A 66 -7.41 -0.34 -3.29
N THR A 67 -7.09 -0.32 -4.58
CA THR A 67 -6.26 -1.32 -5.24
C THR A 67 -4.82 -0.84 -5.20
N ILE A 68 -3.98 -1.45 -4.37
CA ILE A 68 -2.60 -1.02 -4.12
C ILE A 68 -1.65 -2.17 -4.42
N GLY A 69 -0.53 -1.87 -5.07
CA GLY A 69 0.52 -2.84 -5.33
C GLY A 69 1.85 -2.16 -5.55
N PRO A 70 2.95 -2.91 -5.64
CA PRO A 70 4.24 -2.34 -5.97
C PRO A 70 4.23 -1.72 -7.37
N ARG A 71 5.01 -0.65 -7.53
CA ARG A 71 5.26 0.01 -8.81
C ARG A 71 6.27 -0.81 -9.61
N VAL A 72 5.83 -1.48 -10.68
CA VAL A 72 6.65 -2.40 -11.48
C VAL A 72 7.47 -1.71 -12.58
N ASP A 73 7.09 -0.48 -12.97
CA ASP A 73 7.77 0.38 -13.93
C ASP A 73 9.05 1.01 -13.39
N ASP A 74 9.24 1.02 -12.06
CA ASP A 74 10.41 1.61 -11.42
C ASP A 74 11.15 0.56 -10.58
N GLU A 75 12.38 0.27 -10.98
CA GLU A 75 13.25 -0.69 -10.31
C GLU A 75 13.56 -0.26 -8.87
N GLN A 76 13.67 1.04 -8.61
CA GLN A 76 13.93 1.56 -7.26
C GLN A 76 12.75 1.30 -6.33
N SER A 77 11.53 1.50 -6.81
CA SER A 77 10.30 1.18 -6.09
C SER A 77 10.19 -0.32 -5.80
N LEU A 78 10.51 -1.20 -6.76
CA LEU A 78 10.57 -2.64 -6.52
C LEU A 78 11.61 -3.00 -5.45
N PHE A 79 12.75 -2.31 -5.43
CA PHE A 79 13.77 -2.48 -4.39
C PHE A 79 13.26 -2.12 -3.00
N ARG A 80 12.56 -0.99 -2.86
CA ARG A 80 11.94 -0.54 -1.60
C ARG A 80 10.90 -1.53 -1.12
N TYR A 81 10.05 -1.99 -2.04
CA TYR A 81 9.03 -3.00 -1.74
C TYR A 81 9.66 -4.33 -1.31
N ALA A 82 10.68 -4.80 -2.03
CA ALA A 82 11.41 -6.02 -1.71
C ALA A 82 12.08 -5.96 -0.32
N LYS A 83 12.53 -4.78 0.12
CA LYS A 83 13.04 -4.59 1.49
C LYS A 83 11.93 -4.61 2.53
N LEU A 84 10.77 -4.00 2.25
CA LEU A 84 9.62 -3.99 3.16
C LEU A 84 9.10 -5.41 3.47
N ILE A 85 9.18 -6.30 2.49
CA ILE A 85 8.63 -7.66 2.57
C ILE A 85 9.67 -8.73 2.97
N SER A 86 10.93 -8.36 3.21
CA SER A 86 12.00 -9.31 3.55
C SER A 86 11.96 -9.72 5.04
N PRO A 87 12.43 -10.94 5.38
CA PRO A 87 11.63 -11.98 6.00
C PRO A 87 11.39 -11.78 7.50
N HIS A 88 10.14 -11.65 7.91
CA HIS A 88 9.49 -12.47 8.94
C HIS A 88 8.10 -12.83 8.40
N ASP A 89 7.59 -14.00 8.78
CA ASP A 89 6.43 -14.77 8.28
C ASP A 89 5.04 -14.07 8.35
N LYS A 90 5.01 -12.72 8.29
CA LYS A 90 3.86 -11.82 8.40
C LYS A 90 3.73 -10.89 7.18
N LEU A 91 4.29 -11.28 6.03
CA LEU A 91 4.37 -10.47 4.80
C LEU A 91 3.05 -9.79 4.41
N SER A 92 1.93 -10.50 4.53
CA SER A 92 0.62 -9.98 4.15
C SER A 92 0.03 -9.05 5.21
N SER A 93 0.28 -9.29 6.50
CA SER A 93 -0.28 -8.47 7.57
C SER A 93 0.48 -7.15 7.70
N HIS A 94 1.81 -7.16 7.61
CA HIS A 94 2.59 -5.96 7.82
C HIS A 94 2.36 -4.88 6.75
N VAL A 95 2.36 -5.28 5.47
CA VAL A 95 2.04 -4.35 4.37
C VAL A 95 0.60 -3.85 4.50
N LYS A 96 -0.33 -4.72 4.89
CA LYS A 96 -1.73 -4.35 5.12
C LYS A 96 -1.89 -3.34 6.26
N GLU A 97 -1.25 -3.59 7.40
CA GLU A 97 -1.25 -2.70 8.58
C GLU A 97 -0.63 -1.34 8.24
N LEU A 98 0.48 -1.33 7.49
CA LEU A 98 1.14 -0.10 7.04
C LEU A 98 0.24 0.71 6.12
N VAL A 99 -0.31 0.08 5.08
CA VAL A 99 -1.21 0.73 4.12
C VAL A 99 -2.45 1.26 4.84
N GLN A 100 -3.03 0.46 5.74
CA GLN A 100 -4.19 0.87 6.53
C GLN A 100 -3.87 2.07 7.43
N GLY A 101 -2.73 2.06 8.13
CA GLY A 101 -2.31 3.15 9.01
C GLY A 101 -2.10 4.47 8.26
N ILE A 102 -1.47 4.43 7.08
CA ILE A 102 -1.28 5.61 6.22
C ILE A 102 -2.64 6.18 5.79
N ILE A 103 -3.52 5.32 5.27
CA ILE A 103 -4.83 5.75 4.76
C ILE A 103 -5.67 6.35 5.89
N GLU A 104 -5.76 5.67 7.04
CA GLU A 104 -6.52 6.17 8.19
C GLU A 104 -5.96 7.49 8.73
N GLY A 105 -4.63 7.60 8.81
CA GLY A 105 -3.94 8.81 9.25
C GLY A 105 -4.25 10.01 8.35
N GLU A 106 -3.99 9.88 7.05
CA GLU A 106 -4.19 10.98 6.09
C GLU A 106 -5.66 11.34 5.91
N THR A 107 -6.55 10.34 5.89
CA THR A 107 -8.00 10.58 5.79
C THR A 107 -8.52 11.32 7.02
N ARG A 108 -8.05 10.97 8.23
CA ARG A 108 -8.47 11.62 9.48
C ARG A 108 -8.02 13.08 9.53
N VAL A 109 -6.79 13.36 9.11
CA VAL A 109 -6.26 14.73 9.06
C VAL A 109 -7.09 15.60 8.11
N LEU A 110 -7.42 15.07 6.92
CA LEU A 110 -8.22 15.83 5.96
C LEU A 110 -9.67 16.02 6.43
N ALA A 111 -10.30 14.97 6.93
CA ALA A 111 -11.67 15.01 7.44
C ALA A 111 -11.85 16.05 8.56
N ALA A 112 -10.86 16.20 9.45
CA ALA A 112 -10.90 17.18 10.54
C ALA A 112 -10.89 18.64 10.06
N SER A 113 -10.47 18.90 8.82
CA SER A 113 -10.39 20.24 8.24
C SER A 113 -11.60 20.63 7.38
N MET A 114 -12.52 19.69 7.10
CA MET A 114 -13.66 19.89 6.21
C MET A 114 -14.99 19.77 6.96
N THR A 115 -15.98 20.55 6.54
CA THR A 115 -17.35 20.43 7.07
C THR A 115 -18.04 19.18 6.54
N MET A 116 -19.09 18.71 7.23
CA MET A 116 -19.81 17.51 6.77
C MET A 116 -20.44 17.74 5.39
N GLU A 117 -20.94 18.96 5.12
CA GLU A 117 -21.49 19.33 3.82
C GLU A 117 -20.42 19.28 2.72
N GLU A 118 -19.21 19.77 2.96
CA GLU A 118 -18.10 19.71 1.99
C GLU A 118 -17.65 18.28 1.72
N ILE A 119 -17.63 17.40 2.73
CA ILE A 119 -17.31 15.98 2.56
C ILE A 119 -18.41 15.30 1.72
N PHE A 120 -19.68 15.61 1.96
CA PHE A 120 -20.82 15.07 1.20
C PHE A 120 -20.91 15.62 -0.24
N LYS A 121 -20.69 16.92 -0.43
CA LYS A 121 -20.88 17.64 -1.70
C LYS A 121 -19.63 17.62 -2.58
N GLY A 122 -18.46 17.69 -1.94
CA GLY A 122 -17.12 17.74 -2.53
C GLY A 122 -16.42 16.39 -2.56
N THR A 123 -17.17 15.28 -2.70
CA THR A 123 -16.58 13.94 -2.65
C THR A 123 -15.51 13.71 -3.73
N LYS A 124 -15.50 14.47 -4.82
CA LYS A 124 -14.45 14.38 -5.86
C LYS A 124 -13.15 15.04 -5.42
N ASP A 125 -13.22 16.24 -4.86
CA ASP A 125 -12.04 17.01 -4.45
C ASP A 125 -11.42 16.38 -3.20
N PHE A 126 -12.26 15.97 -2.25
CA PHE A 126 -11.83 15.18 -1.09
C PHE A 126 -11.13 13.88 -1.51
N LYS A 127 -11.71 13.13 -2.47
CA LYS A 127 -11.08 11.90 -3.00
C LYS A 127 -9.70 12.19 -3.59
N GLN A 128 -9.56 13.24 -4.38
CA GLN A 128 -8.27 13.59 -5.00
C GLN A 128 -7.23 14.00 -3.97
N GLU A 129 -7.63 14.76 -2.95
CA GLU A 129 -6.70 15.21 -1.91
C GLU A 129 -6.25 14.06 -1.00
N VAL A 130 -7.17 13.19 -0.55
CA VAL A 130 -6.79 11.97 0.18
C VAL A 130 -5.87 11.10 -0.67
N PHE A 131 -6.23 10.88 -1.94
CA PHE A 131 -5.45 10.06 -2.85
C PHE A 131 -4.02 10.61 -3.02
N GLY A 132 -3.89 11.91 -3.22
CA GLY A 132 -2.59 12.58 -3.36
C GLY A 132 -1.71 12.40 -2.12
N LYS A 133 -2.25 12.66 -0.93
CA LYS A 133 -1.48 12.52 0.33
C LYS A 133 -1.09 11.08 0.61
N VAL A 134 -2.03 10.14 0.48
CA VAL A 134 -1.75 8.70 0.68
C VAL A 134 -0.70 8.20 -0.33
N GLN A 135 -0.78 8.61 -1.60
CA GLN A 135 0.19 8.19 -2.61
C GLN A 135 1.61 8.71 -2.30
N LEU A 136 1.76 9.92 -1.76
CA LEU A 136 3.06 10.48 -1.37
C LEU A 136 3.73 9.62 -0.29
N GLU A 137 2.97 9.18 0.72
CA GLU A 137 3.47 8.27 1.76
C GLU A 137 3.80 6.89 1.20
N LEU A 138 2.93 6.31 0.37
CA LEU A 138 3.13 4.99 -0.24
C LEU A 138 4.35 4.93 -1.18
N ASN A 139 4.71 6.04 -1.84
CA ASN A 139 5.90 6.12 -2.69
C ASN A 139 7.21 5.79 -1.94
N GLN A 140 7.28 6.08 -0.63
CA GLN A 140 8.44 5.78 0.20
C GLN A 140 8.67 4.27 0.32
N PHE A 141 7.60 3.48 0.19
CA PHE A 141 7.60 2.03 0.26
C PHE A 141 7.59 1.36 -1.13
N GLY A 142 7.63 2.15 -2.20
CA GLY A 142 7.54 1.64 -3.58
C GLY A 142 6.14 1.14 -3.96
N LEU A 143 5.11 1.57 -3.24
CA LEU A 143 3.72 1.21 -3.46
C LEU A 143 2.99 2.26 -4.32
N LEU A 144 2.06 1.79 -5.14
CA LEU A 144 1.24 2.58 -6.04
C LEU A 144 -0.23 2.22 -5.85
N ILE A 145 -1.07 3.25 -5.76
CA ILE A 145 -2.52 3.10 -5.83
C ILE A 145 -2.92 3.03 -7.31
N TYR A 146 -3.36 1.86 -7.75
CA TYR A 146 -3.86 1.62 -9.10
C TYR A 146 -5.31 2.10 -9.25
N ASN A 147 -6.10 2.00 -8.18
CA ASN A 147 -7.49 2.43 -8.16
C ASN A 147 -7.91 2.81 -6.73
N ALA A 148 -8.78 3.80 -6.61
CA ALA A 148 -9.46 4.14 -5.36
C ALA A 148 -10.94 4.35 -5.63
N ASN A 149 -11.78 3.54 -4.99
CA ASN A 149 -13.22 3.65 -5.04
C ASN A 149 -13.77 3.96 -3.66
N VAL A 150 -14.18 5.21 -3.47
CA VAL A 150 -14.86 5.66 -2.24
C VAL A 150 -16.37 5.53 -2.44
N LYS A 151 -17.01 4.71 -1.60
CA LYS A 151 -18.47 4.49 -1.59
C LYS A 151 -19.19 5.67 -0.93
N GLN A 152 -20.52 5.70 -1.01
CA GLN A 152 -21.32 6.69 -0.28
C GLN A 152 -21.07 6.58 1.23
N LEU A 153 -21.00 7.74 1.87
CA LEU A 153 -20.88 7.88 3.32
C LEU A 153 -22.06 7.21 4.01
N VAL A 154 -21.78 6.51 5.10
CA VAL A 154 -22.81 5.95 5.97
C VAL A 154 -22.83 6.80 7.23
N ASP A 155 -23.98 7.37 7.53
CA ASP A 155 -24.18 8.11 8.77
C ASP A 155 -24.16 7.14 9.95
N VAL A 156 -23.44 7.48 11.02
CA VAL A 156 -23.42 6.62 12.21
C VAL A 156 -24.72 6.89 12.96
N PRO A 157 -25.59 5.89 13.21
CA PRO A 157 -26.76 6.10 14.03
C PRO A 157 -26.32 6.66 15.39
N GLY A 158 -26.83 7.84 15.74
CA GLY A 158 -26.57 8.42 17.06
C GLY A 158 -27.10 7.51 18.18
N PRO A 159 -26.47 7.50 19.36
CA PRO A 159 -27.02 6.85 20.55
C PRO A 159 -28.33 7.50 21.01
#